data_AF-A0A6G3TFD9-F1
#
_entry.id   AF-A0A6G3TFD9-F1
#
_cell.length_a   1.000
_cell.length_b   1.000
_cell.length_c   1.000
_cell.angle_alpha   90.00
_cell.angle_beta   90.00
_cell.angle_gamma   90.00
#
_symmetry.space_group_name_H-M   'P 1'
#
loop_
_entity.id
_entity.type
_entity.pdbx_description
1 polymer ?
#
loop_
_entity_poly.entity_id
_entity_poly.type
_entity_poly.pdbx_seq_one_letter_code
_entity_poly.pdbx_strand_id
1 'polypeptide(L)'
;SVLAEAAVAAVVLAVTTVLTATLPGRAAEEAARTAVPAGGVLPASVTTIPFEIGTAARGTVQITLDPGRTGDNSVQVVVFGPDGSLAAVPELRLSFTLPDKDVGPIEADLVDRGGYWSANTLTLPLPGVWTMKATVRVSEVDQVSEQRRIRIVS
;
A
#
# COMPACT_ATOMS: atom_id res chain seq x y z
N SER A 1 3.25 56.87 -15.50
CA SER A 1 2.29 55.93 -16.10
C SER A 1 1.66 55.09 -15.01
N VAL A 2 0.55 55.55 -14.43
CA VAL A 2 -0.11 54.88 -13.28
C VAL A 2 -0.67 53.50 -13.67
N LEU A 3 -1.04 53.35 -14.94
CA LEU A 3 -1.56 52.11 -15.53
C LEU A 3 -0.53 50.97 -15.57
N ALA A 4 0.75 51.28 -15.79
CA ALA A 4 1.81 50.27 -15.79
C ALA A 4 2.11 49.78 -14.35
N GLU A 5 2.06 50.70 -13.38
CA GLU A 5 2.29 50.40 -11.97
C GLU A 5 1.17 49.54 -11.36
N ALA A 6 -0.08 49.81 -11.73
CA ALA A 6 -1.23 49.00 -11.33
C ALA A 6 -1.18 47.56 -11.87
N ALA A 7 -0.67 47.37 -13.09
CA ALA A 7 -0.53 46.03 -13.69
C ALA A 7 0.51 45.18 -12.94
N VAL A 8 1.63 45.78 -12.53
CA VAL A 8 2.68 45.08 -11.77
C VAL A 8 2.17 44.66 -10.39
N ALA A 9 1.42 45.53 -9.70
CA ALA A 9 0.83 45.21 -8.40
C ALA A 9 -0.16 44.04 -8.47
N ALA A 10 -1.00 43.98 -9.52
CA ALA A 10 -1.93 42.89 -9.74
C ALA A 10 -1.22 41.54 -9.98
N VAL A 11 -0.11 41.55 -10.73
CA VAL A 11 0.70 40.35 -10.98
C VAL A 11 1.36 39.84 -9.70
N VAL A 12 1.96 40.74 -8.90
CA VAL A 12 2.58 40.37 -7.62
C VAL A 12 1.56 39.76 -6.65
N LEU A 13 0.35 40.32 -6.61
CA LEU A 13 -0.74 39.79 -5.77
C LEU A 13 -1.21 38.40 -6.23
N ALA A 14 -1.33 38.19 -7.54
CA ALA A 14 -1.67 36.88 -8.09
C ALA A 14 -0.61 35.82 -7.74
N VAL A 15 0.68 36.17 -7.86
CA VAL A 15 1.80 35.28 -7.53
C VAL A 15 1.84 34.95 -6.03
N THR A 16 1.61 35.93 -5.15
CA THR A 16 1.53 35.67 -3.69
C THR A 16 0.33 34.80 -3.33
N THR A 17 -0.80 34.93 -4.03
CA THR A 17 -1.99 34.08 -3.79
C THR A 17 -1.71 32.63 -4.19
N VAL A 18 -1.05 32.39 -5.33
CA VAL A 18 -0.67 31.03 -5.77
C VAL A 18 0.36 30.40 -4.83
N LEU A 19 1.33 31.17 -4.31
CA LEU A 19 2.31 30.68 -3.33
C LEU A 19 1.67 30.36 -1.95
N THR A 20 0.62 31.08 -1.57
CA THR A 20 -0.08 30.85 -0.29
C THR A 20 -1.08 29.68 -0.38
N ALA A 21 -1.40 29.21 -1.59
CA ALA A 21 -2.27 28.05 -1.82
C ALA A 21 -1.54 26.70 -1.64
N THR A 22 -0.60 26.62 -0.70
CA THR A 22 -0.06 25.33 -0.24
C THR A 22 -1.14 24.63 0.58
N LEU A 23 -1.75 23.61 -0.02
CA LEU A 23 -2.79 22.76 0.57
C LEU A 23 -2.31 22.17 1.91
N PRO A 24 -3.21 21.99 2.91
CA PRO A 24 -2.87 21.79 4.32
C PRO A 24 -2.34 20.37 4.59
N GLY A 25 -1.13 20.06 4.13
CA GLY A 25 -0.47 18.77 4.37
C GLY A 25 -0.24 18.49 5.86
N ARG A 26 -0.10 19.53 6.69
CA ARG A 26 0.07 19.40 8.15
C ARG A 26 -1.22 19.05 8.90
N ALA A 27 -2.39 19.44 8.39
CA ALA A 27 -3.65 19.11 9.04
C ALA A 27 -3.99 17.60 8.94
N ALA A 28 -3.52 16.94 7.88
CA ALA A 28 -3.64 15.49 7.72
C ALA A 28 -2.71 14.72 8.67
N GLU A 29 -1.51 15.23 8.97
CA GLU A 29 -0.58 14.59 9.92
C GLU A 29 -1.04 14.67 11.38
N GLU A 30 -1.74 15.74 11.78
CA GLU A 30 -2.21 15.92 13.15
C GLU A 30 -3.43 15.02 13.46
N ALA A 31 -4.30 14.78 12.47
CA ALA A 31 -5.46 13.87 12.61
C ALA A 31 -5.03 12.41 12.80
N ALA A 32 -3.92 11.98 12.19
CA ALA A 32 -3.38 10.63 12.36
C ALA A 32 -2.80 10.36 13.75
N ARG A 33 -2.53 11.41 14.54
CA ARG A 33 -1.86 11.33 15.85
C ARG A 33 -2.82 11.37 17.04
N THR A 34 -4.13 11.43 16.79
CA THR A 34 -5.14 11.59 17.84
C THR A 34 -5.86 10.27 18.14
N ALA A 35 -5.62 9.76 19.35
CA ALA A 35 -6.36 8.72 20.09
C ALA A 35 -6.24 7.25 19.62
N VAL A 36 -5.35 6.49 20.27
CA VAL A 36 -5.58 5.05 20.49
C VAL A 36 -6.36 4.92 21.81
N PRO A 37 -7.67 4.63 21.80
CA PRO A 37 -8.38 4.37 23.05
C PRO A 37 -7.81 3.11 23.71
N ALA A 38 -7.71 3.12 25.04
CA ALA A 38 -7.39 1.92 25.81
C ALA A 38 -8.51 0.89 25.59
N GLY A 39 -8.23 -0.13 24.77
CA GLY A 39 -9.22 -1.08 24.21
C GLY A 39 -9.34 -1.06 22.66
N GLY A 40 -8.49 -0.28 21.98
CA GLY A 40 -8.64 0.08 20.56
C GLY A 40 -8.34 -1.03 19.53
N VAL A 41 -9.09 -0.96 18.42
CA VAL A 41 -8.79 -1.66 17.16
C VAL A 41 -7.37 -1.31 16.75
N LEU A 42 -6.51 -2.30 16.59
CA LEU A 42 -5.15 -2.08 16.10
C LEU A 42 -5.22 -1.62 14.64
N PRO A 43 -4.44 -0.60 14.24
CA PRO A 43 -4.46 -0.13 12.87
C PRO A 43 -3.91 -1.22 11.95
N ALA A 44 -4.63 -1.52 10.88
CA ALA A 44 -4.14 -2.38 9.82
C ALA A 44 -2.85 -1.80 9.20
N SER A 45 -1.96 -2.68 8.78
CA SER A 45 -0.73 -2.32 8.07
C SER A 45 -0.93 -2.38 6.57
N VAL A 46 -0.52 -1.34 5.84
CA VAL A 46 -0.63 -1.28 4.37
C VAL A 46 0.76 -1.25 3.74
N THR A 47 1.00 -2.11 2.76
CA THR A 47 2.26 -2.18 2.00
C THR A 47 1.95 -2.18 0.51
N THR A 48 2.58 -1.26 -0.24
CA THR A 48 2.43 -1.18 -1.70
C THR A 48 3.72 -1.64 -2.39
N ILE A 49 3.60 -2.55 -3.34
CA ILE A 49 4.70 -3.14 -4.09
C ILE A 49 4.51 -2.87 -5.57
N PRO A 50 5.39 -2.09 -6.23
CA PRO A 50 5.35 -1.96 -7.68
C PRO A 50 5.78 -3.28 -8.34
N PHE A 51 5.20 -3.60 -9.49
CA PHE A 51 5.58 -4.75 -10.30
C PHE A 51 5.62 -4.37 -11.78
N GLU A 52 6.46 -5.07 -12.54
CA GLU A 52 6.59 -4.92 -13.98
C GLU A 52 6.87 -6.29 -14.61
N ILE A 53 6.18 -6.59 -15.71
CA ILE A 53 6.30 -7.83 -16.49
C ILE A 53 6.62 -7.41 -17.93
N GLY A 54 7.86 -6.97 -18.16
CA GLY A 54 8.30 -6.46 -19.47
C GLY A 54 7.29 -5.47 -20.07
N THR A 55 6.87 -5.72 -21.32
CA THR A 55 5.83 -4.93 -21.99
C THR A 55 4.40 -5.45 -21.74
N ALA A 56 4.25 -6.58 -21.05
CA ALA A 56 2.96 -7.25 -20.88
C ALA A 56 2.08 -6.54 -19.84
N ALA A 57 2.65 -6.16 -18.69
CA ALA A 57 1.93 -5.46 -17.64
C ALA A 57 2.87 -4.68 -16.71
N ARG A 58 2.35 -3.65 -16.08
CA ARG A 58 2.99 -2.93 -14.97
C ARG A 58 1.92 -2.38 -14.03
N GLY A 59 2.24 -2.21 -12.77
CA GLY A 59 1.28 -1.74 -11.79
C GLY A 59 1.80 -1.76 -10.38
N THR A 60 0.88 -1.76 -9.42
CA THR A 60 1.18 -1.92 -8.00
C THR A 60 0.25 -2.93 -7.36
N VAL A 61 0.76 -3.66 -6.38
CA VAL A 61 -0.01 -4.51 -5.48
C VAL A 61 -0.06 -3.82 -4.13
N GLN A 62 -1.25 -3.48 -3.65
CA GLN A 62 -1.48 -2.97 -2.31
C GLN A 62 -1.96 -4.11 -1.42
N ILE A 63 -1.16 -4.45 -0.41
CA ILE A 63 -1.48 -5.46 0.59
C ILE A 63 -1.85 -4.77 1.90
N THR A 64 -3.01 -5.12 2.45
CA THR A 64 -3.46 -4.72 3.79
C THR A 64 -3.46 -5.94 4.69
N LEU A 65 -2.72 -5.88 5.80
CA LEU A 65 -2.72 -6.89 6.86
C LEU A 65 -3.41 -6.34 8.10
N ASP A 66 -4.38 -7.08 8.61
CA ASP A 66 -5.13 -6.71 9.81
C ASP A 66 -5.17 -7.89 10.79
N PRO A 67 -4.56 -7.79 11.98
CA PRO A 67 -3.90 -6.61 12.55
C PRO A 67 -2.42 -6.41 12.15
N GLY A 68 -1.82 -7.31 11.37
CA GLY A 68 -0.41 -7.23 10.98
C GLY A 68 0.58 -7.54 12.12
N ARG A 69 0.21 -8.45 13.02
CA ARG A 69 1.00 -8.87 14.19
C ARG A 69 1.02 -10.38 14.35
N THR A 70 1.74 -10.84 15.37
CA THR A 70 1.81 -12.25 15.73
C THR A 70 0.42 -12.81 16.02
N GLY A 71 0.13 -14.02 15.54
CA GLY A 71 -1.17 -14.67 15.63
C GLY A 71 -1.95 -14.58 14.32
N ASP A 72 -3.27 -14.59 14.43
CA ASP A 72 -4.18 -14.60 13.28
C ASP A 72 -4.29 -13.22 12.65
N ASN A 73 -4.22 -13.21 11.32
CA ASN A 73 -4.33 -12.04 10.48
C ASN A 73 -5.33 -12.33 9.35
N SER A 74 -6.06 -11.29 8.99
CA SER A 74 -6.68 -11.20 7.68
C SER A 74 -5.78 -10.41 6.74
N VAL A 75 -5.86 -10.74 5.46
CA VAL A 75 -5.15 -10.03 4.40
C VAL A 75 -6.12 -9.68 3.29
N GLN A 76 -5.96 -8.47 2.76
CA GLN A 76 -6.63 -8.01 1.55
C GLN A 76 -5.58 -7.52 0.56
N VAL A 77 -5.71 -7.90 -0.69
CA VAL A 77 -4.78 -7.53 -1.75
C VAL A 77 -5.54 -6.93 -2.91
N VAL A 78 -5.13 -5.73 -3.32
CA VAL A 78 -5.69 -5.02 -4.46
C VAL A 78 -4.58 -4.79 -5.48
N VAL A 79 -4.87 -5.05 -6.75
CA VAL A 79 -3.93 -4.76 -7.84
C VAL A 79 -4.40 -3.51 -8.57
N PHE A 80 -3.48 -2.58 -8.77
CA PHE A 80 -3.71 -1.35 -9.52
C PHE A 80 -2.87 -1.33 -10.79
N GLY A 81 -3.47 -0.87 -11.88
CA GLY A 81 -2.78 -0.55 -13.12
C GLY A 81 -1.87 0.68 -13.00
N PRO A 82 -1.13 1.03 -14.06
CA PRO A 82 -0.19 2.15 -14.04
C PRO A 82 -0.86 3.53 -13.94
N ASP A 83 -2.15 3.61 -14.24
CA ASP A 83 -2.99 4.80 -14.12
C ASP A 83 -3.70 4.89 -12.75
N GLY A 84 -3.45 3.93 -11.85
CA GLY A 84 -4.10 3.82 -10.55
C GLY A 84 -5.51 3.22 -10.59
N SER A 85 -5.98 2.74 -11.75
CA SER A 85 -7.25 2.02 -11.85
C SER A 85 -7.15 0.61 -11.25
N LEU A 86 -8.27 0.03 -10.82
CA LEU A 86 -8.30 -1.37 -10.38
C LEU A 86 -8.00 -2.29 -11.58
N ALA A 87 -7.07 -3.22 -11.39
CA ALA A 87 -6.70 -4.21 -12.39
C ALA A 87 -7.07 -5.62 -11.90
N ALA A 88 -7.87 -6.34 -12.67
CA ALA A 88 -8.10 -7.76 -12.43
C ALA A 88 -6.92 -8.56 -12.99
N VAL A 89 -6.44 -9.54 -12.23
CA VAL A 89 -5.38 -10.47 -12.64
C VAL A 89 -5.91 -11.90 -12.51
N PRO A 90 -5.59 -12.80 -13.45
CA PRO A 90 -6.02 -14.20 -13.37
C PRO A 90 -5.61 -14.91 -12.09
N GLU A 91 -4.45 -14.58 -11.53
CA GLU A 91 -3.97 -15.20 -10.30
C GLU A 91 -3.06 -14.26 -9.50
N LEU A 92 -3.24 -14.30 -8.17
CA LEU A 92 -2.35 -13.64 -7.22
C LEU A 92 -2.01 -14.60 -6.07
N ARG A 93 -0.71 -14.77 -5.79
CA ARG A 93 -0.22 -15.55 -4.64
C ARG A 93 0.52 -14.65 -3.68
N LEU A 94 0.36 -14.90 -2.39
CA LEU A 94 1.05 -14.18 -1.33
C LEU A 94 1.63 -15.17 -0.33
N SER A 95 2.90 -14.99 0.02
CA SER A 95 3.58 -15.86 0.98
C SER A 95 4.50 -15.08 1.90
N PHE A 96 4.74 -15.62 3.09
CA PHE A 96 5.51 -15.01 4.16
C PHE A 96 6.59 -15.96 4.64
N THR A 97 7.83 -15.48 4.75
CA THR A 97 8.94 -16.22 5.38
C THR A 97 9.58 -15.38 6.47
N LEU A 98 10.08 -16.01 7.53
CA LEU A 98 10.90 -15.39 8.57
C LEU A 98 12.29 -16.04 8.54
N PRO A 99 13.22 -15.49 7.74
CA PRO A 99 14.53 -16.10 7.52
C PRO A 99 15.33 -16.29 8.83
N ASP A 100 15.24 -15.33 9.75
CA ASP A 100 15.99 -15.34 11.01
C ASP A 100 15.60 -16.50 11.94
N LYS A 101 14.46 -17.17 11.67
CA LYS A 101 13.91 -18.28 12.45
C LYS A 101 13.61 -19.51 11.61
N ASP A 102 14.00 -19.51 10.33
CA ASP A 102 13.73 -20.59 9.38
C ASP A 102 12.24 -21.00 9.34
N VAL A 103 11.34 -20.01 9.37
CA VAL A 103 9.89 -20.23 9.28
C VAL A 103 9.37 -19.87 7.90
N GLY A 104 8.52 -20.74 7.35
CA GLY A 104 7.81 -20.54 6.09
C GLY A 104 8.38 -21.34 4.92
N PRO A 105 7.86 -21.13 3.70
CA PRO A 105 6.83 -20.15 3.35
C PRO A 105 5.47 -20.50 3.96
N ILE A 106 4.83 -19.50 4.57
CA ILE A 106 3.42 -19.54 4.96
C ILE A 106 2.66 -18.87 3.83
N GLU A 107 1.85 -19.65 3.11
CA GLU A 107 1.01 -19.13 2.04
C GLU A 107 -0.28 -18.54 2.61
N ALA A 108 -0.72 -17.40 2.07
CA ALA A 108 -2.05 -16.90 2.34
C ALA A 108 -3.01 -17.54 1.32
N ASP A 109 -4.05 -18.21 1.83
CA ASP A 109 -5.12 -18.83 1.02
C ASP A 109 -6.04 -17.77 0.42
N LEU A 110 -5.51 -17.01 -0.55
CA LEU A 110 -6.21 -15.90 -1.17
C LEU A 110 -7.38 -16.37 -2.04
N VAL A 111 -8.52 -15.73 -1.84
CA VAL A 111 -9.75 -15.93 -2.62
C VAL A 111 -10.07 -14.64 -3.37
N ASP A 112 -10.32 -14.73 -4.66
CA ASP A 112 -10.82 -13.61 -5.47
C ASP A 112 -12.24 -13.23 -5.03
N ARG A 113 -12.45 -11.94 -4.75
CA ARG A 113 -13.72 -11.36 -4.28
C ARG A 113 -14.38 -10.47 -5.33
N GLY A 114 -13.91 -10.49 -6.57
CA GLY A 114 -14.45 -9.68 -7.67
C GLY A 114 -13.93 -8.25 -7.62
N GLY A 115 -12.60 -8.10 -7.68
CA GLY A 115 -11.90 -6.80 -7.72
C GLY A 115 -10.78 -6.66 -6.70
N TYR A 116 -10.73 -7.56 -5.70
CA TYR A 116 -9.64 -7.70 -4.74
C TYR A 116 -9.56 -9.15 -4.28
N TRP A 117 -8.43 -9.54 -3.69
CA TRP A 117 -8.20 -10.86 -3.14
C TRP A 117 -8.21 -10.78 -1.60
N SER A 118 -8.70 -11.80 -0.92
CA SER A 118 -8.73 -11.83 0.55
C SER A 118 -8.41 -13.21 1.10
N ALA A 119 -7.70 -13.26 2.24
CA ALA A 119 -7.65 -14.45 3.09
C ALA A 119 -7.91 -14.06 4.54
N ASN A 120 -8.64 -14.90 5.27
CA ASN A 120 -9.03 -14.65 6.67
C ASN A 120 -8.32 -15.60 7.65
N THR A 121 -7.41 -16.44 7.15
CA THR A 121 -6.80 -17.58 7.87
C THR A 121 -5.27 -17.50 7.91
N LEU A 122 -4.67 -16.32 7.80
CA LEU A 122 -3.21 -16.16 7.82
C LEU A 122 -2.68 -16.09 9.26
N THR A 123 -2.06 -17.16 9.75
CA THR A 123 -1.40 -17.14 11.07
C THR A 123 0.09 -16.87 10.92
N LEU A 124 0.58 -15.77 11.52
CA LEU A 124 2.01 -15.45 11.60
C LEU A 124 2.52 -15.78 13.02
N PRO A 125 3.25 -16.89 13.23
CA PRO A 125 3.45 -17.46 14.55
C PRO A 125 4.46 -16.72 15.43
N LEU A 126 5.30 -15.87 14.85
CA LEU A 126 6.43 -15.25 15.55
C LEU A 126 6.59 -13.76 15.17
N PRO A 127 6.97 -12.89 16.13
CA PRO A 127 7.37 -11.53 15.82
C PRO A 127 8.72 -11.51 15.11
N GLY A 128 8.96 -10.51 14.27
CA GLY A 128 10.22 -10.38 13.53
C GLY A 128 10.10 -9.57 12.24
N VAL A 129 11.16 -9.59 11.45
CA VAL A 129 11.16 -9.00 10.10
C VAL A 129 10.89 -10.12 9.11
N TRP A 130 9.66 -10.16 8.61
CA TRP A 130 9.21 -11.15 7.64
C TRP A 130 9.47 -10.66 6.21
N THR A 131 9.78 -11.59 5.31
CA THR A 131 9.78 -11.36 3.87
C THR A 131 8.41 -11.74 3.32
N MET A 132 7.66 -10.75 2.87
CA MET A 132 6.42 -10.93 2.14
C MET A 132 6.73 -10.99 0.64
N LYS A 133 6.35 -12.08 -0.02
CA LYS A 133 6.50 -12.29 -1.47
C LYS A 133 5.12 -12.30 -2.12
N ALA A 134 4.88 -11.33 -3.00
CA ALA A 134 3.67 -11.25 -3.82
C ALA A 134 3.99 -11.70 -5.24
N THR A 135 3.27 -12.69 -5.75
CA THR A 135 3.38 -13.16 -7.13
C THR A 135 2.12 -12.77 -7.89
N VAL A 136 2.28 -11.99 -8.95
CA VAL A 136 1.21 -11.53 -9.83
C VAL A 136 1.36 -12.25 -11.16
N ARG A 137 0.28 -12.90 -11.62
CA ARG A 137 0.24 -13.57 -12.91
C ARG A 137 -0.85 -12.92 -13.77
N VAL A 138 -0.46 -12.46 -14.95
CA VAL A 138 -1.35 -11.77 -15.91
C VAL A 138 -1.72 -12.65 -17.10
N SER A 139 -0.95 -13.70 -17.38
CA SER A 139 -1.24 -14.72 -18.41
C SER A 139 -0.65 -16.08 -18.00
N GLU A 140 -0.84 -17.12 -18.83
CA GLU A 140 -0.20 -18.43 -18.63
C GLU A 140 1.33 -18.37 -18.51
N VAL A 141 1.96 -17.45 -19.23
CA VAL A 141 3.42 -17.34 -19.33
C VAL A 141 3.98 -16.09 -18.66
N ASP A 142 3.11 -15.12 -18.34
CA ASP A 142 3.51 -13.82 -17.81
C ASP A 142 3.18 -13.73 -16.31
N GLN A 143 4.22 -13.83 -15.49
CA GLN A 143 4.13 -13.62 -14.04
C GLN A 143 5.40 -12.96 -13.49
N VAL A 144 5.27 -12.26 -12.37
CA VAL A 144 6.38 -11.67 -11.61
C VAL A 144 6.20 -11.90 -10.12
N SER A 145 7.31 -12.06 -9.40
CA SER A 145 7.32 -12.17 -7.94
C SER A 145 8.15 -11.06 -7.35
N GLU A 146 7.51 -10.24 -6.53
CA GLU A 146 8.14 -9.12 -5.84
C GLU A 146 8.18 -9.38 -4.34
N GLN A 147 9.23 -8.88 -3.68
CA GLN A 147 9.45 -9.11 -2.25
C GLN A 147 9.54 -7.79 -1.48
N ARG A 148 8.93 -7.76 -0.30
CA ARG A 148 9.10 -6.67 0.67
C ARG A 148 9.30 -7.21 2.07
N ARG A 149 10.18 -6.55 2.82
CA ARG A 149 10.33 -6.80 4.24
C ARG A 149 9.26 -6.04 4.99
N ILE A 150 8.56 -6.74 5.88
CA ILE A 150 7.56 -6.17 6.79
C ILE A 150 7.93 -6.54 8.22
N ARG A 151 7.56 -5.69 9.18
CA ARG A 151 7.81 -5.96 10.60
C ARG A 151 6.52 -6.41 11.27
N ILE A 152 6.57 -7.58 11.88
CA ILE A 152 5.49 -8.17 12.68
C ILE A 152 5.85 -8.02 14.14
N VAL A 153 4.96 -7.37 14.90
CA VAL A 153 5.09 -7.22 16.35
C VAL A 153 4.32 -8.32 17.08
N SER A 154 4.51 -8.44 18.40
CA SER A 154 3.73 -9.35 19.26
C SER A 154 2.28 -8.87 19.43
#